data_AF-A0A2S7P5M2-F1
#
_entry.id   AF-A0A2S7P5M2-F1
#
_cell.length_a   1.000
_cell.length_b   1.000
_cell.length_c   1.000
_cell.angle_alpha   90.00
_cell.angle_beta   90.00
_cell.angle_gamma   90.00
#
_symmetry.space_group_name_H-M   'P 1'
#
loop_
_entity.id
_entity.type
_entity.pdbx_description
1 polymer ?
#
loop_
_entity_poly.entity_id
_entity_poly.type
_entity_poly.pdbx_seq_one_letter_code
_entity_poly.pdbx_strand_id
1 'polypeptide(L)'
;MQSVIVIRAVAGAAGLRGSMAGSLYRTGALRQFSTRTIPLRNASALRVQFCRKIMDVRYISQSLAPSPANDAHKKAIEQISGDVRRFYERKEKFRINHGSTNSTRNNAKGKNIINIGGLSHVLEVNTATQTALVEPNVPMDRLVEETLKHGLVPPVVMEFPGITVGGGYAGTSGESSSFRHGFFNRTIKRVEMILADGQVVTCSETERPDLFHGAAGAIEELTQDPSIDYVDGIIHAWDPWFYMHVDSHTQSRSSTPPRFAIPLAEYLFRYDRGGFWVGASAFKYFSTPFNKFTRWFLDDFLHTRMMYTALHAAGMPPNYIVQDLALPYSTATQFVDYTDSYFGIYPLWLCPLKQSPLPTMHPYNEEYEADGKTLKPLLNIGLWGYGKQHDLVTANVSLERKLKELGGMKWLYAQTYYSENEFWEMYDRKWYDGLREKYGATSLPSVYEKVKAAPKTEEEGLSLLRKTLKIWPVSGFYGIWKAIQSKSYLAARASTWKDFDRMVKEKEA
;
A
#
# COMPACT_ATOMS: atom_id res chain seq x y z
N MET A 1 -3.94 -8.06 -16.68
CA MET A 1 -2.78 -8.20 -17.57
C MET A 1 -1.44 -8.05 -16.81
N GLN A 2 -1.26 -8.70 -15.65
CA GLN A 2 -0.18 -8.42 -14.67
C GLN A 2 1.26 -8.88 -15.05
N SER A 3 1.62 -8.95 -16.33
CA SER A 3 2.98 -9.35 -16.77
C SER A 3 3.65 -8.32 -17.68
N VAL A 4 3.02 -7.16 -17.86
CA VAL A 4 3.59 -5.96 -18.46
C VAL A 4 4.49 -5.30 -17.42
N ILE A 5 5.70 -4.90 -17.78
CA ILE A 5 6.60 -4.21 -16.85
C ILE A 5 6.17 -2.74 -16.80
N VAL A 6 5.53 -2.31 -15.71
CA VAL A 6 5.41 -0.87 -15.39
C VAL A 6 6.83 -0.34 -15.20
N ILE A 7 7.16 0.74 -15.90
CA ILE A 7 8.53 1.27 -16.03
C ILE A 7 8.63 2.68 -15.50
N ARG A 8 7.53 3.42 -15.63
CA ARG A 8 7.40 4.78 -15.14
C ARG A 8 5.95 4.98 -14.75
N ALA A 9 5.71 5.69 -13.67
CA ALA A 9 4.39 6.18 -13.31
C ALA A 9 4.44 7.70 -13.13
N VAL A 10 3.37 8.39 -13.52
CA VAL A 10 3.13 9.79 -13.14
C VAL A 10 2.11 9.78 -12.01
N ALA A 11 2.58 9.70 -10.76
CA ALA A 11 1.71 9.80 -9.60
C ALA A 11 1.26 11.25 -9.42
N GLY A 12 -0.01 11.49 -9.10
CA GLY A 12 -0.45 12.77 -8.55
C GLY A 12 0.21 13.04 -7.19
N ALA A 13 0.40 14.32 -6.85
CA ALA A 13 1.00 14.73 -5.58
C ALA A 13 0.32 16.01 -5.05
N ALA A 14 -0.52 15.87 -4.03
CA ALA A 14 -1.33 16.97 -3.49
C ALA A 14 -0.46 17.93 -2.64
N GLY A 15 -0.62 19.23 -2.85
CA GLY A 15 0.14 20.26 -2.13
C GLY A 15 -0.42 20.58 -0.74
N LEU A 16 0.47 20.64 0.25
CA LEU A 16 0.17 20.99 1.64
C LEU A 16 -0.20 22.49 1.73
N ARG A 17 -1.51 22.79 1.82
CA ARG A 17 -2.01 24.18 1.92
C ARG A 17 -1.92 24.74 3.33
N GLY A 18 -0.78 25.33 3.68
CA GLY A 18 -0.72 26.28 4.78
C GLY A 18 -1.48 27.57 4.44
N SER A 19 -2.61 27.85 5.10
CA SER A 19 -3.28 29.16 5.02
C SER A 19 -4.22 29.41 6.20
N MET A 20 -3.78 30.22 7.17
CA MET A 20 -4.68 30.87 8.11
C MET A 20 -5.40 32.04 7.40
N ALA A 21 -6.56 31.76 6.83
CA ALA A 21 -7.46 32.75 6.25
C ALA A 21 -8.92 32.37 6.55
N GLY A 22 -9.40 32.73 7.75
CA GLY A 22 -10.76 32.40 8.19
C GLY A 22 -11.84 33.08 7.35
N SER A 23 -12.60 32.31 6.58
CA SER A 23 -13.78 32.82 5.87
C SER A 23 -14.97 32.91 6.81
N LEU A 24 -15.41 34.13 7.10
CA LEU A 24 -16.58 34.43 7.93
C LEU A 24 -17.87 34.01 7.24
N TYR A 25 -18.38 32.81 7.57
CA TYR A 25 -19.74 32.42 7.22
C TYR A 25 -20.76 33.29 7.97
N ARG A 26 -21.38 34.23 7.24
CA ARG A 26 -22.61 34.89 7.69
C ARG A 26 -23.79 33.93 7.54
N THR A 27 -24.31 33.41 8.65
CA THR A 27 -25.69 32.95 8.75
C THR A 27 -26.35 33.63 9.95
N GLY A 28 -27.47 34.31 9.71
CA GLY A 28 -28.20 35.02 10.75
C GLY A 28 -29.40 34.20 11.25
N ALA A 29 -29.44 33.92 12.54
CA ALA A 29 -30.63 33.49 13.25
C ALA A 29 -30.59 34.08 14.67
N LEU A 30 -31.72 34.60 15.17
CA LEU A 30 -31.76 35.29 16.46
C LEU A 30 -31.78 34.31 17.64
N ARG A 31 -31.04 34.65 18.70
CA ARG A 31 -31.52 34.49 20.08
C ARG A 31 -30.88 35.56 20.96
N GLN A 32 -31.70 36.26 21.74
CA GLN A 32 -31.24 37.26 22.70
C GLN A 32 -30.67 36.55 23.92
N PHE A 33 -29.51 37.01 24.41
CA PHE A 33 -29.25 37.12 25.85
C PHE A 33 -28.40 38.37 26.10
N SER A 34 -28.55 38.96 27.30
CA SER A 34 -28.10 40.31 27.59
C SER A 34 -27.02 40.32 28.68
N THR A 35 -25.96 41.10 28.49
CA THR A 35 -25.52 42.22 29.37
C THR A 35 -24.01 42.51 29.23
N ARG A 36 -23.61 43.73 29.66
CA ARG A 36 -22.23 44.19 29.95
C ARG A 36 -21.27 44.37 28.78
N THR A 37 -21.46 45.50 28.09
CA THR A 37 -20.39 46.28 27.45
C THR A 37 -19.28 46.65 28.44
N ILE A 38 -18.01 46.56 28.01
CA ILE A 38 -16.85 47.22 28.63
C ILE A 38 -16.04 47.88 27.49
N PRO A 39 -15.66 49.17 27.58
CA PRO A 39 -15.06 49.89 26.46
C PRO A 39 -13.56 49.65 26.28
N LEU A 40 -13.12 49.60 25.02
CA LEU A 40 -11.71 49.55 24.61
C LEU A 40 -10.98 50.87 24.91
N ARG A 41 -9.69 50.79 25.25
CA ARG A 41 -8.72 51.88 25.11
C ARG A 41 -7.35 51.37 24.65
N ASN A 42 -6.70 52.20 23.83
CA ASN A 42 -5.27 52.26 23.55
C ASN A 42 -4.58 51.01 22.94
N ALA A 43 -4.56 50.97 21.60
CA ALA A 43 -3.50 50.31 20.82
C ALA A 43 -3.26 51.06 19.50
N SER A 44 -2.83 52.32 19.59
CA SER A 44 -2.46 53.14 18.44
C SER A 44 -1.04 52.82 17.95
N ALA A 45 -0.85 52.88 16.63
CA ALA A 45 0.41 52.75 15.90
C ALA A 45 1.06 51.34 15.82
N LEU A 46 0.79 50.66 14.69
CA LEU A 46 1.88 50.38 13.73
C LEU A 46 1.34 50.51 12.30
N ARG A 47 1.88 51.45 11.51
CA ARG A 47 1.36 51.80 10.18
C ARG A 47 2.24 51.18 9.09
N VAL A 48 2.15 49.87 8.90
CA VAL A 48 2.94 49.15 7.88
C VAL A 48 2.46 49.50 6.48
N GLN A 49 3.39 49.85 5.61
CA GLN A 49 3.16 50.42 4.29
C GLN A 49 2.92 49.31 3.25
N PHE A 50 1.76 49.34 2.57
CA PHE A 50 1.36 48.33 1.59
C PHE A 50 2.13 48.48 0.26
N CYS A 51 3.37 47.99 0.23
CA CYS A 51 4.15 47.86 -1.01
C CYS A 51 3.55 46.78 -1.91
N ARG A 52 2.60 47.16 -2.78
CA ARG A 52 2.18 46.37 -3.94
C ARG A 52 3.32 46.22 -4.95
N LYS A 53 4.26 45.32 -4.68
CA LYS A 53 5.02 44.64 -5.74
C LYS A 53 4.30 43.35 -6.07
N ILE A 54 3.53 43.39 -7.17
CA ILE A 54 3.23 42.19 -7.93
C ILE A 54 4.59 41.65 -8.37
N MET A 55 4.98 40.47 -7.89
CA MET A 55 6.14 39.80 -8.46
C MET A 55 5.69 39.18 -9.79
N ASP A 56 6.21 39.72 -10.89
CA ASP A 56 6.22 39.01 -12.16
C ASP A 56 6.90 37.65 -11.96
N VAL A 57 6.11 36.59 -11.89
CA VAL A 57 6.60 35.23 -12.02
C VAL A 57 6.99 35.03 -13.48
N ARG A 58 8.19 35.53 -13.82
CA ARG A 58 8.76 35.38 -15.16
C ARG A 58 8.83 33.88 -15.47
N TYR A 59 8.10 33.48 -16.51
CA TYR A 59 8.10 32.12 -17.02
C TYR A 59 9.53 31.71 -17.42
N ILE A 60 10.19 30.96 -16.52
CA ILE A 60 11.34 30.14 -16.91
C ILE A 60 10.76 28.82 -17.41
N SER A 61 10.44 28.79 -18.71
CA SER A 61 10.19 27.55 -19.43
C SER A 61 11.53 26.82 -19.59
N GLN A 62 12.00 26.18 -18.52
CA GLN A 62 13.12 25.26 -18.60
C GLN A 62 12.64 23.98 -19.29
N SER A 63 12.92 23.88 -20.58
CA SER A 63 12.97 22.57 -21.25
C SER A 63 13.93 21.68 -20.48
N LEU A 64 13.42 20.58 -19.92
CA LEU A 64 14.18 19.70 -19.03
C LEU A 64 15.49 19.25 -19.69
N ALA A 65 16.61 19.69 -19.12
CA ALA A 65 17.92 19.14 -19.46
C ALA A 65 17.96 17.65 -19.08
N PRO A 66 18.63 16.78 -19.85
CA PRO A 66 18.71 15.36 -19.52
C PRO A 66 19.44 15.17 -18.18
N SER A 67 18.71 14.68 -17.17
CA SER A 67 19.32 14.30 -15.89
C SER A 67 19.96 12.91 -16.02
N PRO A 68 21.11 12.64 -15.36
CA PRO A 68 21.78 11.34 -15.46
C PRO A 68 20.89 10.14 -15.09
N ALA A 69 19.93 10.33 -14.18
CA ALA A 69 18.93 9.32 -13.84
C ALA A 69 17.99 8.99 -15.00
N ASN A 70 17.54 9.98 -15.79
CA ASN A 70 16.69 9.75 -16.96
C ASN A 70 17.43 9.06 -18.12
N ASP A 71 18.75 9.23 -18.24
CA ASP A 71 19.54 8.52 -19.26
C ASP A 71 19.94 7.11 -18.82
N ALA A 72 20.27 6.92 -17.54
CA ALA A 72 20.42 5.60 -16.94
C ALA A 72 19.12 4.77 -17.07
N HIS A 73 17.97 5.41 -16.82
CA HIS A 73 16.64 4.85 -17.05
C HIS A 73 16.47 4.36 -18.48
N LYS A 74 16.58 5.24 -19.50
CA LYS A 74 16.45 4.87 -20.93
C LYS A 74 17.28 3.63 -21.28
N LYS A 75 18.56 3.63 -20.90
CA LYS A 75 19.49 2.52 -21.16
C LYS A 75 19.06 1.20 -20.49
N ALA A 76 18.53 1.27 -19.26
CA ALA A 76 17.96 0.10 -18.60
C ALA A 76 16.70 -0.39 -19.32
N ILE A 77 15.85 0.51 -19.81
CA ILE A 77 14.62 0.17 -20.53
C ILE A 77 14.92 -0.45 -21.90
N GLU A 78 15.90 0.06 -22.64
CA GLU A 78 16.40 -0.54 -23.89
C GLU A 78 16.88 -1.99 -23.67
N GLN A 79 17.67 -2.22 -22.62
CA GLN A 79 18.16 -3.55 -22.25
C GLN A 79 17.01 -4.50 -21.88
N ILE A 80 16.10 -4.07 -21.00
CA ILE A 80 14.96 -4.87 -20.53
C ILE A 80 13.99 -5.16 -21.70
N SER A 81 13.76 -4.20 -22.61
CA SER A 81 13.00 -4.37 -23.84
C SER A 81 13.61 -5.44 -24.74
N GLY A 82 14.93 -5.38 -24.94
CA GLY A 82 15.68 -6.39 -25.69
C GLY A 82 15.62 -7.78 -25.05
N ASP A 83 15.67 -7.88 -23.72
CA ASP A 83 15.53 -9.15 -23.01
C ASP A 83 14.12 -9.75 -23.16
N VAL A 84 13.06 -8.96 -22.95
CA VAL A 84 11.68 -9.41 -23.19
C VAL A 84 11.50 -9.90 -24.62
N ARG A 85 11.95 -9.12 -25.61
CA ARG A 85 11.83 -9.48 -27.04
C ARG A 85 12.55 -10.79 -27.36
N ARG A 86 13.76 -10.99 -26.83
CA ARG A 86 14.51 -12.25 -27.01
C ARG A 86 13.81 -13.47 -26.40
N PHE A 87 13.04 -13.32 -25.32
CA PHE A 87 12.20 -14.41 -24.82
C PHE A 87 10.94 -14.63 -25.69
N TYR A 88 10.31 -13.54 -26.16
CA TYR A 88 9.13 -13.58 -27.04
C TYR A 88 9.42 -14.29 -28.38
N GLU A 89 10.52 -13.91 -29.05
CA GLU A 89 10.96 -14.51 -30.32
C GLU A 89 11.21 -16.01 -30.18
N ARG A 90 11.80 -16.45 -29.06
CA ARG A 90 12.01 -17.87 -28.74
C ARG A 90 10.75 -18.57 -28.17
N LYS A 91 9.64 -17.86 -28.02
CA LYS A 91 8.37 -18.31 -27.40
C LYS A 91 8.55 -18.86 -25.97
N GLU A 92 9.55 -18.36 -25.26
CA GLU A 92 9.92 -18.78 -23.92
C GLU A 92 9.14 -18.01 -22.84
N LYS A 93 8.53 -18.72 -21.88
CA LYS A 93 7.96 -18.08 -20.69
C LYS A 93 9.09 -17.48 -19.84
N PHE A 94 8.99 -16.19 -19.52
CA PHE A 94 9.86 -15.50 -18.56
C PHE A 94 9.09 -15.05 -17.32
N ARG A 95 9.81 -14.62 -16.28
CA ARG A 95 9.24 -14.02 -15.06
C ARG A 95 10.00 -12.75 -14.68
N ILE A 96 9.32 -11.81 -14.01
CA ILE A 96 9.89 -10.53 -13.57
C ILE A 96 10.33 -10.67 -12.11
N ASN A 97 11.47 -10.05 -11.74
CA ASN A 97 11.97 -9.95 -10.37
C ASN A 97 12.15 -8.48 -9.97
N HIS A 98 11.41 -8.06 -8.92
CA HIS A 98 11.42 -6.73 -8.32
C HIS A 98 12.27 -6.64 -7.03
N GLY A 99 12.98 -7.72 -6.65
CA GLY A 99 13.91 -7.74 -5.51
C GLY A 99 13.25 -7.93 -4.14
N SER A 100 12.30 -7.06 -3.77
CA SER A 100 11.55 -7.14 -2.50
C SER A 100 10.04 -7.33 -2.72
N THR A 101 9.33 -7.90 -1.75
CA THR A 101 7.86 -8.03 -1.79
C THR A 101 7.25 -8.34 -0.42
N ASN A 102 6.01 -7.88 -0.20
CA ASN A 102 5.18 -8.26 0.95
C ASN A 102 4.12 -9.32 0.58
N SER A 103 4.09 -9.75 -0.69
CA SER A 103 3.18 -10.78 -1.22
C SER A 103 3.49 -12.17 -0.66
N THR A 104 2.52 -12.87 -0.06
CA THR A 104 2.69 -14.24 0.46
C THR A 104 2.58 -15.33 -0.62
N ARG A 105 2.33 -14.96 -1.88
CA ARG A 105 2.44 -15.84 -3.06
C ARG A 105 3.85 -16.43 -3.20
N ASN A 106 3.93 -17.66 -3.71
CA ASN A 106 5.20 -18.38 -3.86
C ASN A 106 6.16 -17.67 -4.84
N ASN A 107 7.36 -17.32 -4.34
CA ASN A 107 8.36 -16.61 -5.13
C ASN A 107 8.83 -17.41 -6.35
N ALA A 108 8.94 -16.71 -7.48
CA ALA A 108 9.23 -17.24 -8.80
C ALA A 108 10.60 -17.92 -8.89
N LYS A 109 10.61 -19.24 -9.06
CA LYS A 109 11.80 -20.03 -9.48
C LYS A 109 11.71 -20.29 -10.98
N GLY A 110 12.84 -20.20 -11.69
CA GLY A 110 12.93 -20.44 -13.13
C GLY A 110 14.28 -20.04 -13.71
N LYS A 111 14.55 -20.43 -14.97
CA LYS A 111 15.77 -20.03 -15.69
C LYS A 111 15.69 -18.60 -16.26
N ASN A 112 14.48 -18.22 -16.71
CA ASN A 112 14.25 -16.99 -17.45
C ASN A 112 13.68 -15.90 -16.52
N ILE A 113 14.57 -15.10 -15.93
CA ILE A 113 14.22 -14.05 -14.98
C ILE A 113 14.73 -12.70 -15.49
N ILE A 114 13.82 -11.73 -15.60
CA ILE A 114 14.13 -10.34 -15.93
C ILE A 114 14.18 -9.56 -14.60
N ASN A 115 15.35 -9.03 -14.24
CA ASN A 115 15.52 -8.25 -13.03
C ASN A 115 15.27 -6.76 -13.30
N ILE A 116 14.28 -6.19 -12.61
CA ILE A 116 13.91 -4.77 -12.70
C ILE A 116 14.28 -3.98 -11.44
N GLY A 117 14.88 -4.63 -10.43
CA GLY A 117 15.11 -4.04 -9.10
C GLY A 117 16.05 -2.82 -9.06
N GLY A 118 16.77 -2.53 -10.15
CA GLY A 118 17.55 -1.29 -10.31
C GLY A 118 16.74 -0.08 -10.76
N LEU A 119 15.49 -0.27 -11.19
CA LEU A 119 14.56 0.81 -11.56
C LEU A 119 13.87 1.35 -10.29
N SER A 120 14.61 2.05 -9.44
CA SER A 120 14.18 2.49 -8.09
C SER A 120 14.34 3.98 -7.80
N HIS A 121 14.48 4.82 -8.83
CA HIS A 121 14.68 6.27 -8.70
C HIS A 121 13.39 7.09 -8.90
N VAL A 122 13.28 8.18 -8.13
CA VAL A 122 12.40 9.31 -8.47
C VAL A 122 13.14 10.14 -9.53
N LEU A 123 12.51 10.34 -10.70
CA LEU A 123 13.13 10.96 -11.88
C LEU A 123 12.84 12.45 -12.00
N GLU A 124 11.66 12.89 -11.52
CA GLU A 124 11.22 14.29 -11.48
C GLU A 124 10.12 14.46 -10.40
N VAL A 125 10.09 15.59 -9.71
CA VAL A 125 8.92 16.05 -8.94
C VAL A 125 8.53 17.44 -9.45
N ASN A 126 7.33 17.56 -9.99
CA ASN A 126 6.84 18.76 -10.64
C ASN A 126 5.73 19.42 -9.80
N THR A 127 6.06 20.57 -9.21
CA THR A 127 5.16 21.33 -8.34
C THR A 127 4.03 22.03 -9.08
N ALA A 128 4.24 22.41 -10.35
CA ALA A 128 3.24 23.10 -11.16
C ALA A 128 2.12 22.16 -11.63
N THR A 129 2.46 20.94 -12.06
CA THR A 129 1.49 19.91 -12.48
C THR A 129 1.01 19.00 -11.34
N GLN A 130 1.57 19.17 -10.14
CA GLN A 130 1.32 18.34 -8.95
C GLN A 130 1.50 16.85 -9.26
N THR A 131 2.72 16.48 -9.64
CA THR A 131 3.08 15.11 -10.06
C THR A 131 4.51 14.69 -9.72
N ALA A 132 4.71 13.42 -9.39
CA ALA A 132 6.03 12.79 -9.37
C ALA A 132 6.16 11.78 -10.54
N LEU A 133 7.30 11.80 -11.23
CA LEU A 133 7.67 10.86 -12.29
C LEU A 133 8.66 9.84 -11.71
N VAL A 134 8.26 8.58 -11.63
CA VAL A 134 8.94 7.59 -10.77
C VAL A 134 9.07 6.22 -11.41
N GLU A 135 10.17 5.54 -11.12
CA GLU A 135 10.43 4.15 -11.53
C GLU A 135 9.65 3.12 -10.65
N PRO A 136 9.34 1.91 -11.15
CA PRO A 136 8.45 0.95 -10.48
C PRO A 136 8.93 0.45 -9.12
N ASN A 137 10.24 0.42 -8.85
CA ASN A 137 10.79 -0.06 -7.59
C ASN A 137 11.18 1.08 -6.64
N VAL A 138 10.71 2.31 -6.89
CA VAL A 138 10.67 3.36 -5.86
C VAL A 138 9.76 2.87 -4.72
N PRO A 139 10.27 2.70 -3.49
CA PRO A 139 9.46 2.36 -2.32
C PRO A 139 8.69 3.59 -1.80
N MET A 140 7.62 3.39 -1.03
CA MET A 140 6.83 4.49 -0.47
C MET A 140 7.65 5.45 0.40
N ASP A 141 8.61 4.96 1.20
CA ASP A 141 9.46 5.88 1.97
C ASP A 141 10.21 6.87 1.06
N ARG A 142 10.85 6.42 -0.02
CA ARG A 142 11.52 7.35 -0.95
C ARG A 142 10.54 8.20 -1.76
N LEU A 143 9.37 7.69 -2.15
CA LEU A 143 8.35 8.51 -2.82
C LEU A 143 7.91 9.69 -1.94
N VAL A 144 7.61 9.40 -0.66
CA VAL A 144 7.21 10.41 0.34
C VAL A 144 8.37 11.34 0.67
N GLU A 145 9.57 10.82 0.94
CA GLU A 145 10.76 11.64 1.21
C GLU A 145 11.11 12.60 0.07
N GLU A 146 11.01 12.19 -1.20
CA GLU A 146 11.27 13.09 -2.33
C GLU A 146 10.14 14.09 -2.54
N THR A 147 8.86 13.68 -2.48
CA THR A 147 7.73 14.60 -2.70
C THR A 147 7.59 15.64 -1.58
N LEU A 148 7.86 15.27 -0.33
CA LEU A 148 7.80 16.18 0.82
C LEU A 148 8.82 17.34 0.72
N LYS A 149 9.98 17.13 0.07
CA LYS A 149 10.95 18.23 -0.19
C LYS A 149 10.34 19.37 -1.00
N HIS A 150 9.28 19.09 -1.76
CA HIS A 150 8.55 20.02 -2.61
C HIS A 150 7.21 20.46 -2.01
N GLY A 151 6.91 20.11 -0.75
CA GLY A 151 5.65 20.44 -0.08
C GLY A 151 4.44 19.65 -0.62
N LEU A 152 4.68 18.50 -1.26
CA LEU A 152 3.67 17.62 -1.82
C LEU A 152 3.67 16.27 -1.09
N VAL A 153 2.52 15.58 -1.10
CA VAL A 153 2.39 14.17 -0.69
C VAL A 153 1.56 13.44 -1.74
N PRO A 154 1.83 12.17 -2.08
CA PRO A 154 0.91 11.38 -2.89
C PRO A 154 -0.48 11.37 -2.24
N PRO A 155 -1.59 11.47 -3.00
CA PRO A 155 -2.95 11.33 -2.44
C PRO A 155 -3.24 9.93 -1.88
N VAL A 156 -2.29 9.00 -2.03
CA VAL A 156 -2.34 7.60 -1.62
C VAL A 156 -0.91 7.14 -1.31
N VAL A 157 -0.65 6.76 -0.07
CA VAL A 157 0.64 6.23 0.41
C VAL A 157 0.38 4.90 1.11
N MET A 158 1.12 3.86 0.72
CA MET A 158 0.99 2.56 1.40
C MET A 158 1.73 2.57 2.76
N GLU A 159 1.07 2.12 3.82
CA GLU A 159 1.48 2.29 5.23
C GLU A 159 2.71 1.44 5.61
N PHE A 160 3.10 0.51 4.73
CA PHE A 160 4.36 -0.24 4.79
C PHE A 160 5.41 0.41 3.86
N PRO A 161 6.45 1.09 4.42
CA PRO A 161 7.46 1.86 3.67
C PRO A 161 8.11 1.16 2.49
N GLY A 162 8.22 -0.18 2.54
CA GLY A 162 8.88 -1.00 1.53
C GLY A 162 8.04 -1.42 0.33
N ILE A 163 6.73 -1.11 0.27
CA ILE A 163 5.94 -1.39 -0.93
C ILE A 163 6.30 -0.38 -2.02
N THR A 164 6.44 -0.84 -3.26
CA THR A 164 6.94 -0.03 -4.37
C THR A 164 5.81 0.49 -5.27
N VAL A 165 6.03 1.57 -6.02
CA VAL A 165 5.03 2.19 -6.91
C VAL A 165 4.47 1.21 -7.95
N GLY A 166 5.32 0.37 -8.55
CA GLY A 166 4.91 -0.67 -9.50
C GLY A 166 4.13 -1.81 -8.84
N GLY A 167 4.46 -2.14 -7.59
CA GLY A 167 3.63 -3.01 -6.75
C GLY A 167 2.28 -2.38 -6.43
N GLY A 168 2.28 -1.07 -6.11
CA GLY A 168 1.12 -0.21 -5.90
C GLY A 168 0.14 -0.20 -7.06
N TYR A 169 0.66 -0.08 -8.28
CA TYR A 169 -0.17 -0.02 -9.47
C TYR A 169 -0.76 -1.38 -9.87
N ALA A 170 0.01 -2.47 -9.77
CA ALA A 170 -0.33 -3.79 -10.31
C ALA A 170 -0.82 -4.81 -9.26
N GLY A 171 -0.78 -4.44 -7.98
CA GLY A 171 -1.20 -5.20 -6.82
C GLY A 171 -2.09 -4.37 -5.90
N THR A 172 -2.63 -5.01 -4.85
CA THR A 172 -3.83 -4.49 -4.16
C THR A 172 -3.55 -3.20 -3.37
N SER A 173 -2.55 -3.17 -2.47
CA SER A 173 -1.83 -1.91 -2.14
C SER A 173 -2.61 -0.77 -1.45
N GLY A 174 -3.22 -1.06 -0.30
CA GLY A 174 -4.25 -0.19 0.24
C GLY A 174 -4.43 -0.10 1.74
N GLU A 175 -4.77 1.12 2.18
CA GLU A 175 -4.75 1.55 3.57
C GLU A 175 -5.84 2.58 3.93
N SER A 176 -6.34 2.50 5.16
CA SER A 176 -7.18 3.39 6.01
C SER A 176 -8.44 4.11 5.49
N SER A 177 -8.65 4.23 4.18
CA SER A 177 -8.77 5.62 3.72
C SER A 177 -9.37 5.83 2.32
N SER A 178 -9.40 4.79 1.46
CA SER A 178 -9.86 4.73 0.06
C SER A 178 -11.12 5.50 -0.28
N PHE A 179 -12.04 5.60 0.67
CA PHE A 179 -13.38 6.14 0.52
C PHE A 179 -13.45 7.45 -0.28
N ARG A 180 -12.39 8.26 -0.30
CA ARG A 180 -12.33 9.48 -1.11
C ARG A 180 -11.72 9.29 -2.50
N HIS A 181 -10.44 8.92 -2.58
CA HIS A 181 -9.67 8.93 -3.83
C HIS A 181 -9.86 7.67 -4.69
N GLY A 182 -10.54 6.66 -4.18
CA GLY A 182 -10.63 5.37 -4.83
C GLY A 182 -9.42 4.55 -4.43
N PHE A 183 -8.59 4.21 -5.41
CA PHE A 183 -7.57 3.17 -5.33
C PHE A 183 -6.22 3.70 -5.90
N PHE A 184 -5.04 3.17 -5.55
CA PHE A 184 -3.73 3.82 -5.82
C PHE A 184 -3.53 4.09 -7.32
N ASN A 185 -3.92 3.14 -8.15
CA ASN A 185 -3.92 3.27 -9.61
C ASN A 185 -4.71 4.50 -10.13
N ARG A 186 -5.73 4.97 -9.39
CA ARG A 186 -6.52 6.19 -9.71
C ARG A 186 -5.76 7.49 -9.48
N THR A 187 -4.64 7.48 -8.75
CA THR A 187 -3.73 8.64 -8.67
C THR A 187 -2.75 8.73 -9.83
N ILE A 188 -2.54 7.61 -10.54
CA ILE A 188 -1.55 7.53 -11.60
C ILE A 188 -2.17 8.12 -12.87
N LYS A 189 -1.56 9.18 -13.41
CA LYS A 189 -2.06 9.90 -14.60
C LYS A 189 -1.69 9.19 -15.90
N ARG A 190 -0.54 8.49 -15.92
CA ARG A 190 -0.07 7.63 -17.01
C ARG A 190 1.00 6.66 -16.51
N VAL A 191 1.21 5.58 -17.25
CA VAL A 191 2.33 4.65 -17.07
C VAL A 191 3.05 4.36 -18.39
N GLU A 192 4.35 4.16 -18.32
CA GLU A 192 5.17 3.58 -19.40
C GLU A 192 5.35 2.08 -19.14
N MET A 193 5.33 1.27 -20.18
CA MET A 193 5.10 -0.18 -20.11
C MET A 193 5.87 -0.96 -21.18
N ILE A 194 6.55 -2.05 -20.81
CA ILE A 194 7.02 -3.06 -21.78
C ILE A 194 5.98 -4.17 -21.93
N LEU A 195 5.44 -4.30 -23.14
CA LEU A 195 4.55 -5.37 -23.59
C LEU A 195 5.30 -6.70 -23.78
N ALA A 196 4.55 -7.78 -24.01
CA ALA A 196 5.06 -9.14 -24.07
C ALA A 196 6.10 -9.41 -25.17
N ASP A 197 6.09 -8.60 -26.23
CA ASP A 197 6.99 -8.61 -27.39
C ASP A 197 8.21 -7.68 -27.24
N GLY A 198 8.32 -7.00 -26.11
CA GLY A 198 9.35 -5.99 -25.87
C GLY A 198 9.03 -4.63 -26.48
N GLN A 199 7.80 -4.35 -26.92
CA GLN A 199 7.41 -2.99 -27.30
C GLN A 199 7.25 -2.12 -26.04
N VAL A 200 7.90 -0.95 -26.02
CA VAL A 200 7.64 0.09 -25.01
C VAL A 200 6.44 0.92 -25.46
N VAL A 201 5.42 1.05 -24.61
CA VAL A 201 4.21 1.86 -24.85
C VAL A 201 3.90 2.76 -23.66
N THR A 202 3.15 3.84 -23.89
CA THR A 202 2.48 4.59 -22.82
C THR A 202 0.99 4.20 -22.77
N CYS A 203 0.40 4.21 -21.58
CA CYS A 203 -1.05 4.22 -21.42
C CYS A 203 -1.53 5.08 -20.24
N SER A 204 -2.80 5.49 -20.32
CA SER A 204 -3.51 6.39 -19.41
C SER A 204 -5.03 6.24 -19.59
N GLU A 205 -5.82 7.03 -18.87
CA GLU A 205 -7.28 7.18 -19.10
C GLU A 205 -7.66 7.59 -20.53
N THR A 206 -6.74 8.18 -21.32
CA THR A 206 -7.00 8.65 -22.70
C THR A 206 -6.16 7.95 -23.77
N GLU A 207 -5.10 7.23 -23.41
CA GLU A 207 -4.25 6.47 -24.31
C GLU A 207 -4.25 5.00 -23.90
N ARG A 208 -4.82 4.10 -24.72
CA ARG A 208 -4.97 2.67 -24.41
C ARG A 208 -5.58 2.43 -22.99
N PRO A 209 -6.75 3.02 -22.67
CA PRO A 209 -7.35 2.89 -21.34
C PRO A 209 -7.68 1.46 -20.94
N ASP A 210 -7.88 0.56 -21.91
CA ASP A 210 -8.09 -0.86 -21.67
C ASP A 210 -6.80 -1.60 -21.25
N LEU A 211 -5.63 -1.19 -21.76
CA LEU A 211 -4.33 -1.62 -21.22
C LEU A 211 -4.09 -1.00 -19.83
N PHE A 212 -4.41 0.28 -19.65
CA PHE A 212 -4.25 1.00 -18.39
C PHE A 212 -5.02 0.29 -17.26
N HIS A 213 -6.35 0.21 -17.38
CA HIS A 213 -7.21 -0.46 -16.39
C HIS A 213 -7.03 -1.98 -16.36
N GLY A 214 -6.67 -2.60 -17.50
CA GLY A 214 -6.39 -4.02 -17.58
C GLY A 214 -5.07 -4.45 -16.92
N ALA A 215 -4.11 -3.55 -16.75
CA ALA A 215 -2.85 -3.79 -16.04
C ALA A 215 -2.84 -3.23 -14.61
N ALA A 216 -3.69 -2.24 -14.33
CA ALA A 216 -3.91 -1.68 -13.01
C ALA A 216 -4.72 -2.61 -12.07
N GLY A 217 -4.48 -2.47 -10.76
CA GLY A 217 -5.41 -2.86 -9.69
C GLY A 217 -4.69 -3.44 -8.47
N ALA A 218 -4.87 -2.89 -7.26
CA ALA A 218 -6.07 -2.20 -6.72
C ALA A 218 -5.82 -0.96 -5.78
N ILE A 219 -6.70 -0.73 -4.76
CA ILE A 219 -6.76 0.14 -3.50
C ILE A 219 -5.65 1.21 -3.13
N GLU A 220 -5.72 2.33 -2.34
CA GLU A 220 -6.72 3.24 -1.60
C GLU A 220 -6.64 4.78 -2.02
N GLU A 221 -6.91 5.97 -1.38
CA GLU A 221 -6.84 6.61 0.00
C GLU A 221 -7.76 7.92 0.24
N LEU A 222 -7.45 8.86 1.21
CA LEU A 222 -8.32 9.75 2.08
C LEU A 222 -8.10 11.30 2.06
N THR A 223 -8.94 12.05 2.81
CA THR A 223 -8.67 13.43 3.35
C THR A 223 -9.13 13.69 4.80
N GLN A 224 -8.60 14.77 5.40
CA GLN A 224 -8.72 15.28 6.79
C GLN A 224 -10.06 15.92 7.22
N ASP A 225 -10.24 16.08 8.55
CA ASP A 225 -11.31 16.82 9.29
C ASP A 225 -10.70 17.62 10.48
N PRO A 226 -10.96 18.94 10.65
CA PRO A 226 -10.29 19.77 11.66
C PRO A 226 -11.00 19.86 13.02
N SER A 227 -10.76 18.89 13.91
CA SER A 227 -10.86 19.07 15.39
C SER A 227 -10.17 17.91 16.10
N ILE A 228 -8.97 18.12 16.65
CA ILE A 228 -8.09 17.01 17.06
C ILE A 228 -7.09 17.44 18.16
N ASP A 229 -6.83 16.57 19.15
CA ASP A 229 -5.79 16.73 20.17
C ASP A 229 -4.45 16.09 19.75
N TYR A 230 -3.31 16.69 20.12
CA TYR A 230 -1.98 16.30 19.62
C TYR A 230 -1.40 15.06 20.33
N VAL A 231 -0.87 14.12 19.55
CA VAL A 231 -0.14 12.94 20.01
C VAL A 231 1.29 13.00 19.50
N ASP A 232 2.23 13.04 20.43
CA ASP A 232 3.67 12.88 20.18
C ASP A 232 4.08 11.43 20.49
N GLY A 233 5.10 10.91 19.79
CA GLY A 233 5.72 9.63 20.11
C GLY A 233 4.84 8.38 19.92
N ILE A 234 4.52 8.04 18.66
CA ILE A 234 4.16 6.66 18.29
C ILE A 234 5.27 5.93 17.51
N ILE A 235 6.36 6.63 17.15
CA ILE A 235 7.46 6.10 16.33
C ILE A 235 8.81 5.94 17.04
N HIS A 236 8.88 5.82 18.37
CA HIS A 236 10.11 5.38 19.04
C HIS A 236 10.06 3.89 19.39
N ALA A 237 11.24 3.26 19.49
CA ALA A 237 11.40 1.81 19.68
C ALA A 237 10.77 1.28 20.99
N TRP A 238 10.45 2.18 21.91
CA TRP A 238 9.89 1.91 23.23
C TRP A 238 8.39 2.26 23.33
N ASP A 239 7.82 2.96 22.35
CA ASP A 239 6.43 3.44 22.35
C ASP A 239 5.42 2.31 22.11
N PRO A 240 4.15 2.44 22.53
CA PRO A 240 3.08 1.55 22.06
C PRO A 240 2.92 1.67 20.54
N TRP A 241 2.84 0.55 19.82
CA TRP A 241 2.48 0.56 18.41
C TRP A 241 1.08 1.15 18.23
N PHE A 242 0.79 1.79 17.10
CA PHE A 242 -0.43 2.59 16.92
C PHE A 242 -1.73 1.86 17.31
N TYR A 243 -1.88 0.58 16.98
CA TYR A 243 -3.07 -0.19 17.37
C TYR A 243 -3.24 -0.32 18.89
N MET A 244 -2.14 -0.42 19.66
CA MET A 244 -2.16 -0.47 21.13
C MET A 244 -2.48 0.89 21.75
N HIS A 245 -2.10 1.98 21.07
CA HIS A 245 -2.46 3.34 21.47
C HIS A 245 -3.95 3.59 21.24
N VAL A 246 -4.51 3.14 20.11
CA VAL A 246 -5.96 3.22 19.85
C VAL A 246 -6.73 2.38 20.88
N ASP A 247 -6.36 1.11 21.06
CA ASP A 247 -6.97 0.18 22.01
C ASP A 247 -7.08 0.78 23.42
N SER A 248 -5.96 1.23 24.00
CA SER A 248 -5.93 1.77 25.37
C SER A 248 -6.82 2.99 25.60
N HIS A 249 -7.10 3.79 24.56
CA HIS A 249 -8.05 4.91 24.64
C HIS A 249 -9.50 4.47 24.39
N THR A 250 -9.74 3.51 23.49
CA THR A 250 -11.09 2.94 23.24
C THR A 250 -11.62 2.08 24.40
N GLN A 251 -10.75 1.59 25.29
CA GLN A 251 -11.17 0.94 26.54
C GLN A 251 -11.86 1.91 27.53
N SER A 252 -11.69 3.23 27.36
CA SER A 252 -12.47 4.21 28.11
C SER A 252 -13.92 4.25 27.61
N ARG A 253 -14.90 4.17 28.53
CA ARG A 253 -16.34 4.27 28.20
C ARG A 253 -16.78 5.72 27.91
N SER A 254 -15.99 6.44 27.13
CA SER A 254 -16.37 7.74 26.57
C SER A 254 -17.48 7.55 25.54
N SER A 255 -18.49 8.44 25.55
CA SER A 255 -19.48 8.53 24.47
C SER A 255 -18.93 9.22 23.21
N THR A 256 -17.77 9.86 23.31
CA THR A 256 -17.08 10.54 22.21
C THR A 256 -15.85 9.74 21.80
N PRO A 257 -15.69 9.35 20.52
CA PRO A 257 -14.49 8.68 20.04
C PRO A 257 -13.23 9.53 20.26
N PRO A 258 -12.07 8.93 20.64
CA PRO A 258 -10.82 9.66 20.79
C PRO A 258 -10.34 10.19 19.42
N ARG A 259 -9.67 11.36 19.42
CA ARG A 259 -9.23 12.06 18.21
C ARG A 259 -7.74 12.40 18.37
N PHE A 260 -6.90 11.90 17.47
CA PHE A 260 -5.42 11.97 17.59
C PHE A 260 -4.79 12.71 16.41
N ALA A 261 -4.02 13.77 16.66
CA ALA A 261 -3.25 14.50 15.66
C ALA A 261 -1.80 14.05 15.75
N ILE A 262 -1.36 13.34 14.71
CA ILE A 262 -0.05 12.70 14.60
C ILE A 262 0.72 13.41 13.49
N PRO A 263 2.04 13.64 13.61
CA PRO A 263 2.85 14.24 12.55
C PRO A 263 2.69 13.47 11.24
N LEU A 264 2.63 14.17 10.10
CA LEU A 264 2.15 13.55 8.86
C LEU A 264 3.04 12.37 8.42
N ALA A 265 4.36 12.52 8.50
CA ALA A 265 5.29 11.44 8.18
C ALA A 265 5.18 10.23 9.13
N GLU A 266 4.85 10.46 10.40
CA GLU A 266 4.56 9.38 11.36
C GLU A 266 3.25 8.67 11.02
N TYR A 267 2.18 9.42 10.74
CA TYR A 267 0.87 8.87 10.41
C TYR A 267 0.93 7.95 9.18
N LEU A 268 1.63 8.39 8.13
CA LEU A 268 1.78 7.65 6.87
C LEU A 268 2.48 6.30 7.03
N PHE A 269 3.31 6.11 8.07
CA PHE A 269 4.08 4.88 8.28
C PHE A 269 3.90 4.26 9.68
N ARG A 270 2.80 4.60 10.38
CA ARG A 270 2.51 4.24 11.77
C ARG A 270 2.37 2.73 12.06
N TYR A 271 2.32 1.90 11.01
CA TYR A 271 2.27 0.44 11.09
C TYR A 271 3.54 -0.26 10.61
N ASP A 272 4.58 0.47 10.18
CA ASP A 272 5.88 -0.11 9.80
C ASP A 272 6.50 -0.87 10.97
N ARG A 273 6.33 -0.37 12.20
CA ARG A 273 6.68 -1.13 13.40
C ARG A 273 5.55 -2.05 13.80
N GLY A 274 5.89 -3.33 13.92
CA GLY A 274 4.96 -4.37 14.30
C GLY A 274 4.10 -4.90 13.17
N GLY A 275 4.11 -4.33 11.96
CA GLY A 275 3.25 -4.75 10.85
C GLY A 275 1.79 -4.80 11.28
N PHE A 276 1.25 -3.64 11.64
CA PHE A 276 0.04 -3.49 12.45
C PHE A 276 0.20 -4.13 13.85
N TRP A 277 -0.14 -5.41 14.00
CA TRP A 277 0.04 -6.22 15.22
C TRP A 277 0.77 -7.55 14.95
N VAL A 278 1.06 -7.88 13.70
CA VAL A 278 1.65 -9.17 13.28
C VAL A 278 2.95 -9.46 14.03
N GLY A 279 3.75 -8.45 14.33
CA GLY A 279 4.99 -8.54 15.10
C GLY A 279 4.82 -9.12 16.50
N ALA A 280 3.67 -8.89 17.17
CA ALA A 280 3.39 -9.50 18.48
C ALA A 280 3.29 -11.04 18.38
N SER A 281 2.96 -11.55 17.18
CA SER A 281 2.97 -12.99 16.89
C SER A 281 4.39 -13.56 16.84
N ALA A 282 5.41 -12.75 16.49
CA ALA A 282 6.81 -13.19 16.56
C ALA A 282 7.28 -13.37 18.01
N PHE A 283 6.89 -12.49 18.93
CA PHE A 283 7.14 -12.67 20.37
C PHE A 283 6.54 -13.98 20.87
N LYS A 284 5.29 -14.28 20.48
CA LYS A 284 4.63 -15.57 20.78
C LYS A 284 5.35 -16.77 20.14
N TYR A 285 5.82 -16.65 18.89
CA TYR A 285 6.56 -17.70 18.18
C TYR A 285 7.89 -18.06 18.88
N PHE A 286 8.62 -17.07 19.39
CA PHE A 286 9.91 -17.25 20.07
C PHE A 286 9.81 -17.32 21.60
N SER A 287 8.60 -17.48 22.17
CA SER A 287 8.34 -17.45 23.62
C SER A 287 8.97 -16.24 24.36
N THR A 288 9.14 -15.13 23.65
CA THR A 288 9.81 -13.93 24.15
C THR A 288 8.79 -13.01 24.83
N PRO A 289 9.05 -12.48 26.04
CA PRO A 289 8.15 -11.55 26.70
C PRO A 289 7.86 -10.33 25.83
N PHE A 290 6.59 -9.91 25.70
CA PHE A 290 6.20 -8.71 24.95
C PHE A 290 6.10 -7.51 25.91
N ASN A 291 7.16 -6.69 25.99
CA ASN A 291 7.21 -5.54 26.89
C ASN A 291 8.07 -4.39 26.32
N LYS A 292 8.11 -3.25 27.03
CA LYS A 292 8.82 -2.03 26.59
C LYS A 292 10.32 -2.27 26.30
N PHE A 293 11.00 -3.09 27.10
CA PHE A 293 12.42 -3.40 26.93
C PHE A 293 12.65 -4.35 25.75
N THR A 294 11.87 -5.42 25.60
CA THR A 294 12.07 -6.40 24.53
C THR A 294 11.66 -5.87 23.15
N ARG A 295 10.66 -4.97 23.07
CA ARG A 295 10.38 -4.22 21.82
C ARG A 295 11.55 -3.31 21.44
N TRP A 296 12.08 -2.55 22.39
CA TRP A 296 13.25 -1.69 22.15
C TRP A 296 14.49 -2.49 21.72
N PHE A 297 14.78 -3.61 22.39
CA PHE A 297 15.95 -4.44 22.08
C PHE A 297 15.86 -5.13 20.71
N LEU A 298 14.65 -5.46 20.25
CA LEU A 298 14.41 -6.15 18.97
C LEU A 298 13.98 -5.22 17.82
N ASP A 299 14.04 -3.90 18.00
CA ASP A 299 13.43 -2.90 17.12
C ASP A 299 13.78 -3.08 15.62
N ASP A 300 15.04 -3.33 15.29
CA ASP A 300 15.50 -3.60 13.92
C ASP A 300 14.73 -4.74 13.24
N PHE A 301 14.28 -5.74 14.01
CA PHE A 301 13.55 -6.92 13.52
C PHE A 301 12.03 -6.68 13.41
N LEU A 302 11.53 -5.60 14.02
CA LEU A 302 10.10 -5.27 14.12
C LEU A 302 9.62 -4.32 13.01
N HIS A 303 10.52 -3.85 12.15
CA HIS A 303 10.19 -3.11 10.93
C HIS A 303 9.69 -4.05 9.81
N THR A 304 8.66 -3.64 9.04
CA THR A 304 7.98 -4.49 8.04
C THR A 304 8.94 -5.19 7.08
N ARG A 305 9.88 -4.45 6.49
CA ARG A 305 10.88 -5.00 5.55
C ARG A 305 11.66 -6.18 6.15
N MET A 306 11.98 -6.12 7.44
CA MET A 306 12.71 -7.17 8.16
C MET A 306 11.79 -8.34 8.52
N MET A 307 10.60 -8.05 9.04
CA MET A 307 9.57 -9.07 9.35
C MET A 307 9.21 -9.91 8.12
N TYR A 308 8.87 -9.29 6.99
CA TYR A 308 8.52 -10.01 5.76
C TYR A 308 9.72 -10.75 5.15
N THR A 309 10.94 -10.22 5.25
CA THR A 309 12.15 -10.96 4.82
C THR A 309 12.36 -12.22 5.66
N ALA A 310 12.17 -12.14 6.98
CA ALA A 310 12.25 -13.30 7.86
C ALA A 310 11.14 -14.32 7.56
N LEU A 311 9.91 -13.86 7.36
CA LEU A 311 8.73 -14.68 7.04
C LEU A 311 8.90 -15.44 5.70
N HIS A 312 9.37 -14.77 4.64
CA HIS A 312 9.62 -15.41 3.34
C HIS A 312 10.74 -16.45 3.37
N ALA A 313 11.65 -16.37 4.35
CA ALA A 313 12.73 -17.33 4.54
C ALA A 313 12.37 -18.48 5.48
N ALA A 314 11.62 -18.21 6.56
CA ALA A 314 11.17 -19.21 7.54
C ALA A 314 9.98 -20.05 7.02
N GLY A 315 9.10 -19.44 6.22
CA GLY A 315 7.77 -19.93 5.90
C GLY A 315 6.71 -19.43 6.89
N MET A 316 5.44 -19.46 6.46
CA MET A 316 4.30 -19.12 7.32
C MET A 316 4.09 -20.21 8.39
N PRO A 317 3.82 -19.87 9.67
CA PRO A 317 3.45 -20.87 10.67
C PRO A 317 2.13 -21.59 10.28
N PRO A 318 1.97 -22.89 10.60
CA PRO A 318 0.91 -23.74 10.03
C PRO A 318 -0.53 -23.37 10.45
N ASN A 319 -0.69 -22.53 11.47
CA ASN A 319 -1.96 -22.03 11.96
C ASN A 319 -2.08 -20.49 11.88
N TYR A 320 -1.30 -19.84 11.00
CA TYR A 320 -1.28 -18.39 10.85
C TYR A 320 -1.98 -17.94 9.55
N ILE A 321 -3.06 -17.19 9.69
CA ILE A 321 -3.82 -16.60 8.58
C ILE A 321 -3.27 -15.20 8.29
N VAL A 322 -3.10 -14.89 7.00
CA VAL A 322 -2.85 -13.53 6.49
C VAL A 322 -3.69 -13.36 5.24
N GLN A 323 -4.87 -12.72 5.37
CA GLN A 323 -5.84 -12.56 4.29
C GLN A 323 -6.56 -11.22 4.38
N ASP A 324 -6.73 -10.56 3.24
CA ASP A 324 -7.51 -9.31 3.13
C ASP A 324 -8.65 -9.47 2.14
N LEU A 325 -9.81 -8.98 2.57
CA LEU A 325 -11.11 -9.47 2.15
C LEU A 325 -12.02 -8.25 2.00
N ALA A 326 -12.48 -7.94 0.79
CA ALA A 326 -13.44 -6.84 0.59
C ALA A 326 -14.86 -7.40 0.57
N LEU A 327 -15.76 -6.81 1.38
CA LEU A 327 -17.16 -7.23 1.49
C LEU A 327 -18.13 -6.05 1.35
N PRO A 328 -19.36 -6.29 0.86
CA PRO A 328 -20.46 -5.34 1.01
C PRO A 328 -20.74 -5.02 2.49
N TYR A 329 -21.09 -3.76 2.80
CA TYR A 329 -21.54 -3.39 4.15
C TYR A 329 -22.81 -4.13 4.59
N SER A 330 -23.63 -4.59 3.64
CA SER A 330 -24.84 -5.41 3.87
C SER A 330 -24.54 -6.78 4.48
N THR A 331 -23.35 -7.34 4.26
CA THR A 331 -22.94 -8.68 4.73
C THR A 331 -21.74 -8.67 5.68
N ALA A 332 -21.02 -7.55 5.78
CA ALA A 332 -19.79 -7.41 6.57
C ALA A 332 -19.92 -7.92 8.03
N THR A 333 -20.99 -7.58 8.75
CA THR A 333 -21.21 -8.05 10.14
C THR A 333 -21.29 -9.57 10.22
N GLN A 334 -22.03 -10.22 9.31
CA GLN A 334 -22.17 -11.68 9.26
C GLN A 334 -20.82 -12.37 9.01
N PHE A 335 -19.92 -11.71 8.28
CA PHE A 335 -18.55 -12.17 8.08
C PHE A 335 -17.70 -11.99 9.34
N VAL A 336 -17.82 -10.86 10.05
CA VAL A 336 -17.14 -10.64 11.34
C VAL A 336 -17.55 -11.72 12.35
N ASP A 337 -18.85 -11.97 12.52
CA ASP A 337 -19.39 -13.00 13.42
C ASP A 337 -18.87 -14.41 13.07
N TYR A 338 -18.75 -14.72 11.77
CA TYR A 338 -18.10 -15.94 11.30
C TYR A 338 -16.59 -15.96 11.63
N THR A 339 -15.87 -14.85 11.48
CA THR A 339 -14.44 -14.82 11.78
C THR A 339 -14.12 -14.92 13.27
N ASP A 340 -14.94 -14.36 14.16
CA ASP A 340 -14.82 -14.58 15.60
C ASP A 340 -15.06 -16.07 15.94
N SER A 341 -16.26 -16.57 15.61
CA SER A 341 -16.68 -17.92 15.98
C SER A 341 -15.75 -18.99 15.40
N TYR A 342 -15.38 -18.90 14.12
CA TYR A 342 -14.49 -19.86 13.47
C TYR A 342 -13.01 -19.59 13.81
N PHE A 343 -12.45 -18.42 13.48
CA PHE A 343 -11.01 -18.17 13.59
C PHE A 343 -10.58 -17.63 14.96
N GLY A 344 -11.36 -16.72 15.56
CA GLY A 344 -11.02 -16.00 16.81
C GLY A 344 -9.75 -15.16 16.71
N ILE A 345 -9.46 -14.63 15.52
CA ILE A 345 -8.30 -13.77 15.27
C ILE A 345 -8.68 -12.33 15.59
N TYR A 346 -7.93 -11.72 16.49
CA TYR A 346 -8.07 -10.31 16.86
C TYR A 346 -6.70 -9.64 17.09
N PRO A 347 -6.60 -8.31 16.92
CA PRO A 347 -7.65 -7.43 16.40
C PRO A 347 -7.90 -7.66 14.89
N LEU A 348 -8.96 -7.03 14.36
CA LEU A 348 -9.30 -7.03 12.95
C LEU A 348 -8.95 -5.67 12.33
N TRP A 349 -8.48 -5.68 11.09
CA TRP A 349 -8.34 -4.46 10.30
C TRP A 349 -9.66 -4.18 9.59
N LEU A 350 -10.13 -2.94 9.62
CA LEU A 350 -11.41 -2.52 9.04
C LEU A 350 -11.21 -1.22 8.26
N CYS A 351 -11.40 -1.24 6.94
CA CYS A 351 -11.11 -0.10 6.09
C CYS A 351 -12.19 0.21 5.03
N PRO A 352 -12.80 1.41 5.02
CA PRO A 352 -13.79 1.82 4.02
C PRO A 352 -13.22 2.03 2.61
N LEU A 353 -13.63 1.16 1.67
CA LEU A 353 -13.19 1.13 0.27
C LEU A 353 -14.18 1.81 -0.69
N LYS A 354 -13.65 2.54 -1.68
CA LYS A 354 -14.41 3.09 -2.82
C LYS A 354 -14.08 2.35 -4.12
N GLN A 355 -15.07 1.62 -4.64
CA GLN A 355 -14.91 0.69 -5.76
C GLN A 355 -14.34 1.30 -7.07
N SER A 356 -13.70 0.44 -7.87
CA SER A 356 -13.47 0.68 -9.30
C SER A 356 -14.72 0.33 -10.11
N PRO A 357 -15.03 1.06 -11.18
CA PRO A 357 -16.03 0.65 -12.15
C PRO A 357 -15.57 -0.61 -12.90
N LEU A 358 -16.54 -1.37 -13.41
CA LEU A 358 -16.32 -2.53 -14.28
C LEU A 358 -15.99 -2.10 -15.72
N PRO A 359 -15.29 -2.95 -16.50
CA PRO A 359 -14.67 -4.22 -16.10
C PRO A 359 -13.38 -4.01 -15.31
N THR A 360 -13.09 -4.89 -14.35
CA THR A 360 -11.97 -4.68 -13.41
C THR A 360 -11.37 -5.99 -12.88
N MET A 361 -10.10 -5.94 -12.47
CA MET A 361 -9.43 -7.01 -11.69
C MET A 361 -9.36 -6.68 -10.18
N HIS A 362 -9.97 -5.56 -9.77
CA HIS A 362 -10.14 -5.20 -8.37
C HIS A 362 -11.25 -6.05 -7.72
N PRO A 363 -11.30 -6.17 -6.38
CA PRO A 363 -12.52 -6.56 -5.69
C PRO A 363 -13.66 -5.60 -6.01
N TYR A 364 -14.85 -6.13 -6.31
CA TYR A 364 -16.05 -5.35 -6.61
C TYR A 364 -17.31 -6.05 -6.08
N ASN A 365 -18.42 -5.32 -6.04
CA ASN A 365 -19.77 -5.87 -5.84
C ASN A 365 -20.78 -4.96 -6.53
N GLU A 366 -21.77 -5.53 -7.22
CA GLU A 366 -22.73 -4.80 -8.06
C GLU A 366 -23.93 -4.21 -7.27
N GLU A 367 -23.79 -3.99 -5.96
CA GLU A 367 -24.68 -3.08 -5.22
C GLU A 367 -24.42 -1.61 -5.61
N TYR A 368 -25.45 -0.96 -6.16
CA TYR A 368 -25.46 0.48 -6.47
C TYR A 368 -26.22 1.30 -5.42
N GLU A 369 -25.87 2.56 -5.30
CA GLU A 369 -26.66 3.58 -4.59
C GLU A 369 -28.00 3.84 -5.28
N ALA A 370 -28.89 4.60 -4.62
CA ALA A 370 -30.22 4.93 -5.12
C ALA A 370 -30.23 5.75 -6.44
N ASP A 371 -29.07 6.18 -6.95
CA ASP A 371 -28.92 6.83 -8.25
C ASP A 371 -28.79 5.83 -9.44
N GLY A 372 -28.60 4.53 -9.14
CA GLY A 372 -28.39 3.47 -10.12
C GLY A 372 -27.10 3.60 -10.94
N LYS A 373 -26.10 4.34 -10.46
CA LYS A 373 -24.86 4.69 -11.18
C LYS A 373 -23.61 4.66 -10.31
N THR A 374 -23.73 5.05 -9.04
CA THR A 374 -22.67 5.04 -8.06
C THR A 374 -22.61 3.66 -7.41
N LEU A 375 -21.50 2.94 -7.55
CA LEU A 375 -21.26 1.71 -6.78
C LEU A 375 -21.15 2.04 -5.29
N LYS A 376 -21.80 1.26 -4.43
CA LYS A 376 -21.68 1.40 -2.97
C LYS A 376 -20.22 1.15 -2.53
N PRO A 377 -19.77 1.74 -1.41
CA PRO A 377 -18.47 1.38 -0.83
C PRO A 377 -18.44 -0.09 -0.39
N LEU A 378 -17.24 -0.67 -0.32
CA LEU A 378 -16.98 -1.97 0.33
C LEU A 378 -16.30 -1.72 1.68
N LEU A 379 -16.36 -2.69 2.59
CA LEU A 379 -15.50 -2.74 3.77
C LEU A 379 -14.36 -3.73 3.46
N ASN A 380 -13.10 -3.32 3.59
CA ASN A 380 -12.03 -4.29 3.75
C ASN A 380 -12.00 -4.80 5.18
N ILE A 381 -11.85 -6.11 5.32
CA ILE A 381 -11.61 -6.80 6.57
C ILE A 381 -10.28 -7.54 6.42
N GLY A 382 -9.27 -7.12 7.19
CA GLY A 382 -7.95 -7.76 7.23
C GLY A 382 -7.85 -8.71 8.41
N LEU A 383 -7.54 -9.97 8.11
CA LEU A 383 -7.53 -11.10 9.04
C LEU A 383 -6.11 -11.64 9.16
N TRP A 384 -5.37 -11.12 10.14
CA TRP A 384 -3.94 -11.43 10.36
C TRP A 384 -3.71 -11.96 11.77
N GLY A 385 -3.37 -13.25 11.91
CA GLY A 385 -3.13 -13.83 13.23
C GLY A 385 -3.11 -15.36 13.30
N TYR A 386 -2.87 -15.86 14.51
CA TYR A 386 -3.00 -17.27 14.84
C TYR A 386 -4.47 -17.65 15.01
N GLY A 387 -5.00 -18.49 14.12
CA GLY A 387 -6.37 -19.02 14.22
C GLY A 387 -6.49 -20.24 15.13
N LYS A 388 -7.73 -20.62 15.44
CA LYS A 388 -8.09 -21.88 16.13
C LYS A 388 -7.77 -23.14 15.29
N GLN A 389 -7.56 -22.98 13.97
CA GLN A 389 -7.40 -24.07 12.99
C GLN A 389 -5.95 -24.56 12.89
N HIS A 390 -5.76 -25.88 12.81
CA HIS A 390 -4.44 -26.50 12.62
C HIS A 390 -4.08 -26.82 11.15
N ASP A 391 -5.07 -26.93 10.25
CA ASP A 391 -4.82 -27.05 8.80
C ASP A 391 -5.11 -25.72 8.10
N LEU A 392 -4.04 -25.04 7.70
CA LEU A 392 -4.09 -23.80 6.92
C LEU A 392 -4.91 -23.94 5.63
N VAL A 393 -4.87 -25.09 4.96
CA VAL A 393 -5.54 -25.25 3.66
C VAL A 393 -7.06 -25.30 3.84
N THR A 394 -7.55 -26.18 4.71
CA THR A 394 -8.99 -26.25 5.06
C THR A 394 -9.49 -24.90 5.61
N ALA A 395 -8.70 -24.23 6.44
CA ALA A 395 -9.04 -22.92 7.00
C ALA A 395 -9.23 -21.85 5.92
N ASN A 396 -8.29 -21.73 4.96
CA ASN A 396 -8.40 -20.76 3.87
C ASN A 396 -9.49 -21.12 2.86
N VAL A 397 -9.71 -22.40 2.56
CA VAL A 397 -10.84 -22.85 1.71
C VAL A 397 -12.18 -22.51 2.37
N SER A 398 -12.31 -22.65 3.69
CA SER A 398 -13.54 -22.27 4.40
C SER A 398 -13.77 -20.75 4.38
N LEU A 399 -12.71 -19.97 4.56
CA LEU A 399 -12.75 -18.51 4.49
C LEU A 399 -13.16 -18.03 3.09
N GLU A 400 -12.52 -18.56 2.04
CA GLU A 400 -12.78 -18.23 0.64
C GLU A 400 -14.21 -18.59 0.22
N ARG A 401 -14.76 -19.70 0.72
CA ARG A 401 -16.16 -20.08 0.50
C ARG A 401 -17.13 -19.12 1.17
N LYS A 402 -16.96 -18.81 2.47
CA LYS A 402 -17.86 -17.88 3.19
C LYS A 402 -17.77 -16.46 2.64
N LEU A 403 -16.60 -16.04 2.17
CA LEU A 403 -16.42 -14.76 1.49
C LEU A 403 -17.27 -14.67 0.21
N LYS A 404 -17.20 -15.69 -0.66
CA LYS A 404 -17.99 -15.76 -1.89
C LYS A 404 -19.50 -15.86 -1.62
N GLU A 405 -19.89 -16.62 -0.60
CA GLU A 405 -21.28 -16.73 -0.12
C GLU A 405 -21.87 -15.37 0.30
N LEU A 406 -21.05 -14.51 0.92
CA LEU A 406 -21.44 -13.17 1.38
C LEU A 406 -21.16 -12.06 0.35
N GLY A 407 -20.96 -12.40 -0.93
CA GLY A 407 -20.77 -11.45 -2.02
C GLY A 407 -19.46 -10.64 -1.97
N GLY A 408 -18.48 -11.12 -1.20
CA GLY A 408 -17.16 -10.51 -1.06
C GLY A 408 -16.09 -11.10 -1.99
N MET A 409 -14.97 -10.40 -2.11
CA MET A 409 -13.84 -10.76 -2.97
C MET A 409 -12.49 -10.55 -2.26
N LYS A 410 -11.55 -11.47 -2.51
CA LYS A 410 -10.25 -11.54 -1.83
C LYS A 410 -9.15 -10.75 -2.56
N TRP A 411 -8.26 -10.12 -1.80
CA TRP A 411 -7.09 -9.43 -2.33
C TRP A 411 -6.03 -10.41 -2.85
N LEU A 412 -5.60 -10.20 -4.09
CA LEU A 412 -4.78 -11.16 -4.85
C LEU A 412 -3.28 -11.17 -4.49
N TYR A 413 -2.86 -10.55 -3.39
CA TYR A 413 -1.47 -10.63 -2.89
C TYR A 413 -1.17 -11.93 -2.12
N ALA A 414 -2.21 -12.58 -1.59
CA ALA A 414 -2.13 -13.83 -0.85
C ALA A 414 -2.42 -15.04 -1.76
N GLN A 415 -1.99 -16.24 -1.34
CA GLN A 415 -2.25 -17.48 -2.07
C GLN A 415 -3.76 -17.81 -2.06
N THR A 416 -4.34 -18.10 -3.22
CA THR A 416 -5.76 -18.50 -3.36
C THR A 416 -5.92 -20.01 -3.45
N TYR A 417 -7.04 -20.53 -2.93
CA TYR A 417 -7.37 -21.96 -2.93
C TYR A 417 -8.59 -22.31 -3.79
N TYR A 418 -9.33 -21.30 -4.30
CA TYR A 418 -10.28 -21.44 -5.41
C TYR A 418 -9.73 -22.30 -6.56
N SER A 419 -10.59 -23.15 -7.15
CA SER A 419 -10.33 -23.75 -8.46
C SER A 419 -10.33 -22.69 -9.57
N GLU A 420 -9.83 -23.06 -10.76
CA GLU A 420 -9.77 -22.13 -11.90
C GLU A 420 -11.16 -21.65 -12.33
N ASN A 421 -12.18 -22.52 -12.24
CA ASN A 421 -13.55 -22.17 -12.57
C ASN A 421 -14.12 -21.21 -11.51
N GLU A 422 -14.01 -21.54 -10.22
CA GLU A 422 -14.49 -20.68 -9.13
C GLU A 422 -13.83 -19.30 -9.15
N PHE A 423 -12.56 -19.21 -9.58
CA PHE A 423 -11.83 -17.97 -9.77
C PHE A 423 -12.40 -17.15 -10.93
N TRP A 424 -12.57 -17.75 -12.12
CA TRP A 424 -13.08 -17.07 -13.31
C TRP A 424 -14.60 -16.82 -13.30
N GLU A 425 -15.35 -17.38 -12.34
CA GLU A 425 -16.72 -16.97 -12.02
C GLU A 425 -16.79 -15.58 -11.36
N MET A 426 -15.68 -15.09 -10.75
CA MET A 426 -15.64 -13.82 -10.01
C MET A 426 -15.01 -12.65 -10.79
N TYR A 427 -14.57 -12.88 -12.05
CA TYR A 427 -13.93 -11.87 -12.88
C TYR A 427 -14.33 -12.05 -14.34
N ASP A 428 -14.47 -10.98 -15.12
CA ASP A 428 -14.69 -11.11 -16.57
C ASP A 428 -13.46 -11.69 -17.28
N ARG A 429 -13.46 -13.01 -17.40
CA ARG A 429 -12.45 -13.79 -18.12
C ARG A 429 -12.39 -13.41 -19.59
N LYS A 430 -13.51 -13.07 -20.25
CA LYS A 430 -13.54 -12.77 -21.68
C LYS A 430 -12.85 -11.44 -21.97
N TRP A 431 -13.10 -10.41 -21.16
CA TRP A 431 -12.33 -9.17 -21.18
C TRP A 431 -10.85 -9.42 -20.86
N TYR A 432 -10.55 -10.20 -19.81
CA TYR A 432 -9.19 -10.49 -19.38
C TYR A 432 -8.35 -11.26 -20.42
N ASP A 433 -8.90 -12.30 -21.05
CA ASP A 433 -8.20 -13.10 -22.06
C ASP A 433 -8.13 -12.36 -23.41
N GLY A 434 -9.18 -11.63 -23.82
CA GLY A 434 -9.13 -10.75 -25.00
C GLY A 434 -8.08 -9.62 -24.86
N LEU A 435 -7.90 -9.09 -23.65
CA LEU A 435 -6.78 -8.19 -23.32
C LEU A 435 -5.41 -8.87 -23.45
N ARG A 436 -5.29 -10.15 -23.10
CA ARG A 436 -4.02 -10.89 -23.26
C ARG A 436 -3.70 -11.14 -24.73
N GLU A 437 -4.70 -11.44 -25.56
CA GLU A 437 -4.54 -11.62 -27.00
C GLU A 437 -4.14 -10.30 -27.67
N LYS A 438 -4.89 -9.22 -27.43
CA LYS A 438 -4.65 -7.88 -28.01
C LYS A 438 -3.23 -7.34 -27.76
N TYR A 439 -2.62 -7.68 -26.63
CA TYR A 439 -1.30 -7.19 -26.21
C TYR A 439 -0.22 -8.29 -26.15
N GLY A 440 -0.42 -9.41 -26.86
CA GLY A 440 0.57 -10.50 -27.01
C GLY A 440 0.94 -11.26 -25.73
N ALA A 441 0.25 -11.00 -24.61
CA ALA A 441 0.58 -11.49 -23.28
C ALA A 441 0.13 -12.94 -23.01
N THR A 442 -0.31 -13.68 -24.03
CA THR A 442 -0.75 -15.08 -23.93
C THR A 442 0.37 -16.03 -23.52
N SER A 443 1.62 -15.72 -23.89
CA SER A 443 2.82 -16.46 -23.45
C SER A 443 3.10 -16.31 -21.94
N LEU A 444 2.64 -15.22 -21.32
CA LEU A 444 2.93 -14.86 -19.94
C LEU A 444 1.91 -15.51 -18.98
N PRO A 445 2.30 -15.86 -17.75
CA PRO A 445 1.39 -16.50 -16.80
C PRO A 445 0.10 -15.70 -16.57
N SER A 446 -1.04 -16.38 -16.49
CA SER A 446 -2.33 -15.78 -16.15
C SER A 446 -2.35 -15.26 -14.70
N VAL A 447 -3.35 -14.46 -14.32
CA VAL A 447 -3.50 -14.01 -12.93
C VAL A 447 -3.73 -15.21 -12.01
N TYR A 448 -4.64 -16.12 -12.38
CA TYR A 448 -4.86 -17.39 -11.68
C TYR A 448 -3.56 -18.22 -11.53
N GLU A 449 -2.75 -18.36 -12.59
CA GLU A 449 -1.45 -19.05 -12.52
C GLU A 449 -0.44 -18.40 -11.54
N LYS A 450 -0.61 -17.12 -11.20
CA LYS A 450 0.24 -16.40 -10.22
C LYS A 450 -0.30 -16.43 -8.80
N VAL A 451 -1.61 -16.54 -8.60
CA VAL A 451 -2.23 -16.44 -7.27
C VAL A 451 -2.51 -17.79 -6.63
N LYS A 452 -2.75 -18.85 -7.42
CA LYS A 452 -3.08 -20.18 -6.91
C LYS A 452 -1.99 -20.74 -5.98
N ALA A 453 -2.41 -21.39 -4.90
CA ALA A 453 -1.51 -22.10 -4.00
C ALA A 453 -0.71 -23.19 -4.74
N ALA A 454 0.52 -23.44 -4.28
CA ALA A 454 1.35 -24.52 -4.82
C ALA A 454 0.84 -25.90 -4.36
N PRO A 455 0.95 -26.95 -5.18
CA PRO A 455 0.58 -28.30 -4.77
C PRO A 455 1.53 -28.83 -3.68
N LYS A 456 0.99 -29.57 -2.71
CA LYS A 456 1.75 -30.12 -1.56
C LYS A 456 2.96 -30.99 -1.97
N THR A 457 2.94 -31.57 -3.18
CA THR A 457 4.00 -32.41 -3.73
C THR A 457 5.34 -31.69 -3.97
N GLU A 458 5.38 -30.34 -4.03
CA GLU A 458 6.68 -29.61 -4.07
C GLU A 458 7.52 -29.79 -2.79
N GLU A 459 6.94 -30.24 -1.67
CA GLU A 459 7.67 -30.42 -0.41
C GLU A 459 8.34 -31.80 -0.27
N GLU A 460 7.84 -32.81 -0.96
CA GLU A 460 8.26 -34.21 -0.78
C GLU A 460 9.72 -34.40 -1.23
N GLY A 461 10.10 -33.80 -2.36
CA GLY A 461 11.46 -33.79 -2.91
C GLY A 461 12.48 -32.89 -2.19
N LEU A 462 12.15 -32.32 -1.03
CA LEU A 462 13.11 -31.50 -0.27
C LEU A 462 14.19 -32.36 0.41
N SER A 463 15.45 -31.97 0.20
CA SER A 463 16.63 -32.48 0.92
C SER A 463 16.45 -32.38 2.44
N LEU A 464 17.05 -33.31 3.19
CA LEU A 464 16.98 -33.38 4.66
C LEU A 464 17.34 -32.04 5.33
N LEU A 465 18.36 -31.33 4.82
CA LEU A 465 18.76 -30.00 5.31
C LEU A 465 17.66 -28.94 5.12
N ARG A 466 16.88 -29.01 4.04
CA ARG A 466 15.72 -28.11 3.82
C ARG A 466 14.50 -28.53 4.65
N LYS A 467 14.40 -29.80 5.05
CA LYS A 467 13.37 -30.28 5.98
C LYS A 467 13.68 -29.84 7.41
N THR A 468 14.93 -29.96 7.89
CA THR A 468 15.33 -29.45 9.22
C THR A 468 15.23 -27.92 9.34
N LEU A 469 15.60 -27.17 8.29
CA LEU A 469 15.42 -25.70 8.25
C LEU A 469 13.96 -25.22 8.29
N LYS A 470 12.96 -26.12 8.19
CA LYS A 470 11.53 -25.77 8.37
C LYS A 470 11.00 -26.01 9.78
N ILE A 471 11.70 -26.81 10.61
CA ILE A 471 11.23 -27.22 11.94
C ILE A 471 11.31 -26.05 12.93
N TRP A 472 10.31 -25.86 13.79
CA TRP A 472 10.36 -24.87 14.88
C TRP A 472 11.37 -25.29 15.96
N PRO A 473 12.19 -24.39 16.52
CA PRO A 473 12.31 -22.95 16.23
C PRO A 473 13.36 -22.62 15.14
N VAL A 474 14.00 -23.64 14.54
CA VAL A 474 15.09 -23.50 13.56
C VAL A 474 14.66 -22.65 12.35
N SER A 475 13.44 -22.81 11.86
CA SER A 475 12.90 -21.98 10.77
C SER A 475 12.85 -20.50 11.11
N GLY A 476 12.41 -20.14 12.32
CA GLY A 476 12.40 -18.76 12.79
C GLY A 476 13.81 -18.16 12.89
N PHE A 477 14.77 -18.88 13.47
CA PHE A 477 16.16 -18.42 13.54
C PHE A 477 16.83 -18.31 12.16
N TYR A 478 16.50 -19.22 11.23
CA TYR A 478 16.92 -19.10 9.83
C TYR A 478 16.29 -17.86 9.16
N GLY A 479 15.02 -17.57 9.43
CA GLY A 479 14.35 -16.34 9.01
C GLY A 479 15.06 -15.08 9.49
N ILE A 480 15.36 -14.99 10.79
CA ILE A 480 16.13 -13.90 11.41
C ILE A 480 17.50 -13.75 10.72
N TRP A 481 18.24 -14.85 10.53
CA TRP A 481 19.53 -14.82 9.84
C TRP A 481 19.44 -14.31 8.40
N LYS A 482 18.40 -14.71 7.64
CA LYS A 482 18.14 -14.19 6.29
C LYS A 482 17.76 -12.71 6.28
N ALA A 483 17.04 -12.22 7.28
CA ALA A 483 16.74 -10.79 7.44
C ALA A 483 17.98 -9.96 7.80
N ILE A 484 18.87 -10.46 8.68
CA ILE A 484 20.16 -9.80 8.94
C ILE A 484 20.99 -9.72 7.65
N GLN A 485 21.00 -10.79 6.84
CA GLN A 485 21.70 -10.82 5.56
C GLN A 485 21.15 -9.85 4.50
N SER A 486 19.84 -9.56 4.49
CA SER A 486 19.28 -8.57 3.54
C SER A 486 19.67 -7.13 3.88
N LYS A 487 20.17 -6.89 5.10
CA LYS A 487 20.48 -5.56 5.65
C LYS A 487 19.31 -4.58 5.63
N SER A 488 18.07 -5.06 5.55
CA SER A 488 16.89 -4.17 5.41
C SER A 488 16.69 -3.23 6.60
N TYR A 489 17.21 -3.57 7.78
CA TYR A 489 17.27 -2.68 8.95
C TYR A 489 18.11 -1.41 8.69
N LEU A 490 19.16 -1.48 7.85
CA LEU A 490 19.94 -0.28 7.47
C LEU A 490 19.08 0.70 6.65
N ALA A 491 18.19 0.19 5.79
CA ALA A 491 17.27 1.05 5.04
C ALA A 491 16.23 1.72 5.95
N ALA A 492 15.70 0.99 6.95
CA ALA A 492 14.77 1.53 7.94
C ALA A 492 15.43 2.55 8.90
N ARG A 493 16.73 2.39 9.17
CA ARG A 493 17.56 3.38 9.90
C ARG A 493 17.88 4.61 9.05
N ALA A 494 18.03 4.45 7.73
CA ALA A 494 18.28 5.52 6.77
C ALA A 494 16.98 6.12 6.16
N SER A 495 15.85 6.00 6.86
CA SER A 495 14.60 6.68 6.49
C SER A 495 14.59 8.10 7.03
N THR A 496 14.63 9.09 6.13
CA THR A 496 14.70 10.51 6.49
C THR A 496 13.33 11.12 6.81
N TRP A 497 12.24 10.44 6.45
CA TRP A 497 10.88 10.86 6.84
C TRP A 497 10.69 11.00 8.36
N LYS A 498 11.44 10.25 9.16
CA LYS A 498 11.44 10.31 10.63
C LYS A 498 11.92 11.65 11.19
N ASP A 499 12.71 12.37 10.40
CA ASP A 499 13.26 13.69 10.75
C ASP A 499 12.46 14.84 10.12
N PHE A 500 11.42 14.55 9.33
CA PHE A 500 10.77 15.54 8.47
C PHE A 500 10.27 16.78 9.22
N ASP A 501 9.52 16.59 10.31
CA ASP A 501 8.98 17.70 11.11
C ASP A 501 10.06 18.51 11.85
N ARG A 502 11.28 17.96 12.01
CA ARG A 502 12.45 18.72 12.43
C ARG A 502 13.01 19.53 11.26
N MET A 503 13.17 18.91 10.09
CA MET A 503 13.66 19.56 8.85
C MET A 503 12.72 20.66 8.31
N VAL A 504 11.43 20.64 8.66
CA VAL A 504 10.50 21.75 8.39
C VAL A 504 10.74 22.90 9.36
N LYS A 505 10.79 22.63 10.67
CA LYS A 505 11.05 23.65 11.70
C LYS A 505 12.42 24.32 11.52
N GLU A 506 13.43 23.58 11.07
CA GLU A 506 14.77 24.08 10.70
C GLU A 506 14.80 24.94 9.43
N LYS A 507 13.70 25.00 8.64
CA LYS A 507 13.56 25.84 7.43
C LYS A 507 12.64 27.05 7.62
N GLU A 508 11.87 27.08 8.70
CA GLU A 508 10.97 28.20 9.07
C GLU A 508 11.62 29.16 10.09
N ALA A 509 12.84 28.86 10.53
CA ALA A 509 13.67 29.64 11.46
C ALA A 509 14.83 30.36 10.75
#